data_AF-A0AAV3UNL8-F1
#
_entry.id   AF-A0AAV3UNL8-F1
#
_cell.length_a   1.000
_cell.length_b   1.000
_cell.length_c   1.000
_cell.angle_alpha   90.00
_cell.angle_beta   90.00
_cell.angle_gamma   90.00
#
_symmetry.space_group_name_H-M   'P 1'
#
loop_
_entity.id
_entity.type
_entity.pdbx_description
1 polymer ?
#
loop_
_entity_poly.entity_id
_entity_poly.type
_entity_poly.pdbx_seq_one_letter_code
_entity_poly.pdbx_strand_id
1 'polypeptide(L)'
;MPARAAGLVEETDEPTRLVDIRVFPFDGLLLVIDLDRITDENIVELATSAALDTVLIHRVANASLQTAGNGYQIQLPGAADAGFHVGDRAPCTPAPNLLVIAAEGSERIAANMATIRREQV
;
A
#
# COMPACT_ATOMS: atom_id res chain seq x y z
N MET A 1 8.62 0.75 -11.92
CA MET A 1 7.84 1.65 -11.04
C MET A 1 7.12 0.80 -9.99
N PRO A 2 7.12 1.18 -8.70
CA PRO A 2 6.60 0.34 -7.62
C PRO A 2 5.13 -0.02 -7.76
N ALA A 3 4.26 0.94 -8.09
CA ALA A 3 2.83 0.69 -8.30
C ALA A 3 2.56 -0.30 -9.46
N ARG A 4 3.31 -0.17 -10.56
CA ARG A 4 3.24 -1.13 -11.69
C ARG A 4 3.71 -2.53 -11.27
N ALA A 5 4.81 -2.61 -10.54
CA ALA A 5 5.35 -3.90 -10.07
C ALA A 5 4.42 -4.58 -9.05
N ALA A 6 3.60 -3.82 -8.33
CA ALA A 6 2.58 -4.32 -7.42
C ALA A 6 1.26 -4.73 -8.12
N GLY A 7 1.14 -4.56 -9.45
CA GLY A 7 -0.09 -4.84 -10.17
C GLY A 7 -1.23 -3.84 -9.92
N LEU A 8 -0.95 -2.71 -9.25
CA LEU A 8 -1.95 -1.68 -8.94
C LEU A 8 -2.33 -0.81 -10.15
N VAL A 9 -1.77 -1.10 -11.32
CA VAL A 9 -1.98 -0.37 -12.57
C VAL A 9 -2.07 -1.39 -13.70
N GLU A 10 -3.22 -1.46 -14.37
CA GLU A 10 -3.42 -2.20 -15.63
C GLU A 10 -3.39 -1.21 -16.81
N GLU A 11 -2.45 -1.36 -17.73
CA GLU A 11 -2.38 -0.58 -18.98
C GLU A 11 -3.08 -1.36 -20.11
N THR A 12 -4.28 -0.94 -20.46
CA THR A 12 -5.04 -1.38 -21.65
C THR A 12 -5.26 -0.19 -22.60
N ASP A 13 -5.65 -0.45 -23.86
CA ASP A 13 -5.95 0.58 -24.87
C ASP A 13 -7.17 1.50 -24.51
N GLU A 14 -7.84 1.23 -23.39
CA GLU A 14 -8.97 1.98 -22.82
C GLU A 14 -8.66 2.38 -21.36
N PRO A 15 -9.31 3.42 -20.80
CA PRO A 15 -8.78 4.13 -19.63
C PRO A 15 -8.48 3.19 -18.47
N THR A 16 -7.23 3.27 -18.02
CA THR A 16 -6.62 2.53 -16.92
C THR A 16 -7.65 2.27 -15.81
N ARG A 17 -7.92 1.00 -15.54
CA ARG A 17 -8.83 0.59 -14.46
C ARG A 17 -8.47 1.35 -13.18
N LEU A 18 -9.42 2.16 -12.69
CA LEU A 18 -9.31 2.84 -11.41
C LEU A 18 -9.58 1.79 -10.34
N VAL A 19 -8.51 1.22 -9.80
CA VAL A 19 -8.59 0.17 -8.78
C VAL A 19 -9.11 0.77 -7.47
N ASP A 20 -10.11 0.11 -6.87
CA ASP A 20 -10.54 0.41 -5.50
C ASP A 20 -9.45 -0.05 -4.53
N ILE A 21 -8.75 0.92 -3.95
CA ILE A 21 -7.66 0.65 -3.02
C ILE A 21 -8.08 0.99 -1.59
N ARG A 22 -7.56 0.22 -0.64
CA ARG A 22 -7.63 0.55 0.78
C ARG A 22 -6.24 0.83 1.32
N VAL A 23 -6.13 1.97 2.01
CA VAL A 23 -4.90 2.37 2.67
C VAL A 23 -5.04 2.10 4.16
N PHE A 24 -4.14 1.27 4.67
CA PHE A 24 -3.98 1.02 6.10
C PHE A 24 -2.74 1.78 6.59
N PRO A 25 -2.94 2.92 7.26
CA PRO A 25 -1.87 3.67 7.87
C PRO A 25 -1.51 3.10 9.26
N PHE A 26 -0.24 2.78 9.45
CA PHE A 26 0.37 2.41 10.72
C PHE A 26 1.54 3.37 11.00
N ASP A 27 1.98 3.45 12.26
CA ASP A 27 3.16 4.25 12.61
C ASP A 27 4.38 3.83 11.78
N GLY A 28 4.82 4.71 10.86
CA GLY A 28 5.96 4.48 9.98
C GLY A 28 5.72 3.47 8.84
N LEU A 29 4.48 3.08 8.55
CA LEU A 29 4.15 2.11 7.50
C LEU A 29 2.77 2.39 6.86
N LEU A 30 2.68 2.33 5.54
CA LEU A 30 1.41 2.32 4.81
C LEU A 30 1.30 1.01 4.03
N LEU A 31 0.17 0.32 4.19
CA LEU A 31 -0.23 -0.75 3.28
C LEU A 31 -1.28 -0.22 2.30
N VAL A 32 -0.99 -0.30 1.01
CA VAL A 32 -1.91 0.04 -0.06
C VAL A 32 -2.34 -1.25 -0.75
N ILE A 33 -3.60 -1.63 -0.56
CA ILE A 33 -4.16 -2.91 -0.97
C ILE A 33 -5.19 -2.71 -2.07
N ASP A 34 -5.10 -3.51 -3.14
CA ASP A 34 -6.18 -3.68 -4.13
C ASP A 34 -7.27 -4.60 -3.55
N LEU A 35 -8.46 -4.03 -3.33
CA LEU A 35 -9.60 -4.72 -2.72
C LEU A 35 -10.22 -5.79 -3.63
N ASP A 36 -10.05 -5.68 -4.94
CA ASP A 36 -10.63 -6.63 -5.90
C ASP A 36 -9.78 -7.91 -6.04
N ARG A 37 -8.52 -7.84 -5.61
CA ARG A 37 -7.50 -8.86 -5.90
C ARG A 37 -6.90 -9.51 -4.65
N ILE A 38 -7.29 -9.08 -3.46
CA ILE A 38 -6.92 -9.70 -2.18
C ILE A 38 -8.20 -10.04 -1.42
N THR A 39 -8.31 -11.29 -0.94
CA THR A 39 -9.46 -11.73 -0.13
C THR A 39 -9.48 -11.05 1.23
N ASP A 40 -10.67 -10.86 1.82
CA ASP A 40 -10.80 -10.25 3.15
C ASP A 40 -9.97 -10.99 4.22
N GLU A 41 -9.87 -12.31 4.14
CA GLU A 41 -9.04 -13.13 5.05
C GLU A 41 -7.56 -12.75 4.98
N ASN A 42 -7.01 -12.64 3.76
CA ASN A 42 -5.63 -12.23 3.54
C ASN A 42 -5.38 -10.78 3.97
N ILE A 43 -6.37 -9.89 3.79
CA ILE A 43 -6.32 -8.50 4.27
C ILE A 43 -6.25 -8.46 5.79
N VAL A 44 -7.08 -9.26 6.47
CA VAL A 44 -7.09 -9.34 7.93
C VAL A 44 -5.75 -9.86 8.46
N GLU A 45 -5.17 -10.87 7.83
CA GLU A 45 -3.84 -11.38 8.19
C GLU A 45 -2.77 -10.28 8.05
N LEU A 46 -2.70 -9.62 6.88
CA LEU A 46 -1.74 -8.52 6.63
C LEU A 46 -1.90 -7.38 7.64
N ALA A 47 -3.13 -6.95 7.91
CA ALA A 47 -3.40 -5.89 8.87
C ALA A 47 -3.04 -6.30 10.30
N THR A 48 -3.30 -7.55 10.67
CA THR A 48 -2.96 -8.09 12.00
C THR A 48 -1.45 -8.19 12.18
N SER A 49 -0.73 -8.74 11.19
CA SER A 49 0.72 -8.85 11.23
C SER A 49 1.39 -7.47 11.27
N ALA A 50 0.90 -6.51 10.48
CA ALA A 50 1.40 -5.13 10.55
C ALA A 50 1.10 -4.47 11.90
N ALA A 51 -0.09 -4.68 12.48
CA ALA A 51 -0.46 -4.16 13.79
C ALA A 51 0.39 -4.76 14.93
N LEU A 52 0.83 -6.02 14.80
CA LEU A 52 1.70 -6.66 15.80
C LEU A 52 3.14 -6.12 15.72
N ASP A 53 3.59 -5.74 14.53
CA ASP A 53 4.94 -5.21 14.28
C ASP A 53 5.02 -3.67 14.47
N THR A 54 3.89 -2.98 14.62
CA THR A 54 3.80 -1.51 14.76
C THR A 54 3.05 -1.11 16.03
N VAL A 55 3.17 0.15 16.44
CA VAL A 55 2.63 0.63 17.74
C VAL A 55 1.17 1.09 17.63
N LEU A 56 0.78 1.69 16.51
CA LEU A 56 -0.58 2.21 16.29
C LEU A 56 -1.04 2.01 14.84
N ILE A 57 -2.34 1.77 14.69
CA ILE A 57 -3.08 1.85 13.42
C ILE A 57 -3.93 3.13 13.41
N HIS A 58 -3.79 3.92 12.36
CA HIS A 58 -4.55 5.15 12.15
C HIS A 58 -5.81 4.88 11.31
N ARG A 59 -6.58 5.93 11.02
CA ARG A 59 -7.86 5.79 10.32
C ARG A 59 -7.67 5.18 8.92
N VAL A 60 -8.07 3.93 8.78
CA VAL A 60 -8.14 3.22 7.49
C VAL A 60 -9.15 3.92 6.58
N ALA A 61 -8.78 4.13 5.33
CA ALA A 61 -9.63 4.78 4.35
C ALA A 61 -9.48 4.15 2.96
N ASN A 62 -10.60 4.11 2.24
CA ASN A 62 -10.58 3.77 0.83
C ASN A 62 -10.09 4.99 0.04
N ALA A 63 -9.30 4.74 -0.98
CA ALA A 63 -8.82 5.73 -1.93
C ALA A 63 -8.99 5.21 -3.35
N SER A 64 -8.80 6.08 -4.33
CA SER A 64 -8.76 5.69 -5.75
C SER A 64 -7.45 6.14 -6.37
N LEU A 65 -6.96 5.34 -7.33
CA LEU A 65 -5.88 5.75 -8.21
C LEU A 65 -6.37 6.93 -9.07
N GLN A 66 -5.55 7.96 -9.25
CA GLN A 66 -5.85 9.07 -10.15
C GLN A 66 -4.73 9.23 -11.19
N THR A 67 -5.08 9.58 -12.41
CA THR A 67 -4.10 9.97 -13.43
C THR A 67 -3.70 11.43 -13.22
N ALA A 68 -2.40 11.68 -13.08
CA ALA A 68 -1.85 13.03 -12.89
C ALA A 68 -0.69 13.24 -13.88
N GLY A 69 -0.93 14.06 -14.91
CA GLY A 69 0.03 14.31 -15.97
C GLY A 69 0.40 13.04 -16.75
N ASN A 70 1.71 12.73 -16.84
CA ASN A 70 2.25 11.55 -17.53
C ASN A 70 2.38 10.32 -16.61
N GLY A 71 1.70 10.29 -15.46
CA GLY A 71 1.83 9.22 -14.48
C GLY A 71 0.59 8.99 -13.64
N TYR A 72 0.74 8.12 -12.63
CA TYR A 72 -0.33 7.73 -11.71
C TYR A 72 -0.02 8.28 -10.32
N GLN A 73 -1.04 8.83 -9.67
CA GLN A 73 -0.98 9.32 -8.31
C GLN A 73 -1.99 8.59 -7.45
N ILE A 74 -1.56 8.20 -6.25
CA ILE A 74 -2.42 7.60 -5.22
C ILE A 74 -2.60 8.63 -4.12
N GLN A 75 -3.84 8.84 -3.70
CA GLN A 75 -4.12 9.55 -2.45
C GLN A 75 -3.83 8.62 -1.28
N LEU A 76 -3.01 9.07 -0.33
CA LEU A 76 -2.62 8.30 0.85
C LEU A 76 -3.27 8.91 2.10
N PRO A 77 -4.57 8.64 2.34
CA PRO A 77 -5.22 9.10 3.56
C PRO A 77 -4.53 8.50 4.80
N GLY A 78 -4.38 9.31 5.85
CA GLY A 78 -3.68 8.92 7.08
C GLY A 78 -2.15 8.84 6.96
N ALA A 79 -1.56 9.24 5.83
CA ALA A 79 -0.10 9.28 5.66
C ALA A 79 0.59 10.20 6.67
N ALA A 80 0.03 11.39 6.90
CA ALA A 80 0.56 12.33 7.90
C ALA A 80 0.52 11.75 9.32
N ASP A 81 -0.59 11.08 9.67
CA ASP A 81 -0.75 10.44 10.98
C ASP A 81 0.23 9.27 11.14
N ALA A 82 0.51 8.54 10.06
CA ALA A 82 1.53 7.49 9.98
C ALA A 82 2.98 8.03 9.93
N GLY A 83 3.19 9.34 10.01
CA GLY A 83 4.51 9.98 10.06
C GLY A 83 5.13 10.34 8.69
N PHE A 84 4.37 10.24 7.60
CA PHE A 84 4.82 10.60 6.26
C PHE A 84 4.43 12.04 5.89
N HIS A 85 5.40 12.79 5.37
CA HIS A 85 5.25 14.19 5.01
C HIS A 85 5.54 14.42 3.52
N VAL A 86 4.98 15.50 2.98
CA VAL A 86 5.25 15.91 1.60
C VAL A 86 6.74 16.23 1.44
N GLY A 87 7.40 15.56 0.51
CA GLY A 87 8.83 15.69 0.26
C GLY A 87 9.66 14.52 0.77
N ASP A 88 9.08 13.63 1.58
CA ASP A 88 9.76 12.45 2.07
C ASP A 88 10.11 11.48 0.94
N ARG A 89 11.28 10.86 1.05
CA ARG A 89 11.70 9.76 0.18
C ARG A 89 11.49 8.43 0.91
N ALA A 90 10.23 8.02 1.00
CA ALA A 90 9.86 6.74 1.59
C ALA A 90 10.17 5.57 0.62
N PRO A 91 10.90 4.53 1.06
CA PRO A 91 11.03 3.29 0.29
C PRO A 91 9.66 2.64 0.02
N CYS A 92 9.49 2.21 -1.23
CA CYS A 92 8.29 1.51 -1.69
C CYS A 92 8.62 0.06 -2.06
N THR A 93 8.05 -0.90 -1.33
CA THR A 93 8.24 -2.33 -1.55
C THR A 93 6.99 -2.93 -2.21
N PRO A 94 7.07 -3.32 -3.50
CA PRO A 94 5.95 -3.96 -4.18
C PRO A 94 5.85 -5.46 -3.85
N ALA A 95 4.61 -5.93 -3.74
CA ALA A 95 4.21 -7.34 -3.69
C ALA A 95 2.92 -7.51 -4.54
N PRO A 96 2.51 -8.75 -4.89
CA PRO A 96 1.31 -8.94 -5.71
C PRO A 96 0.07 -8.27 -5.09
N ASN A 97 -0.53 -7.30 -5.79
CA ASN A 97 -1.73 -6.56 -5.38
C ASN A 97 -1.56 -5.71 -4.09
N LEU A 98 -0.31 -5.51 -3.66
CA LEU A 98 0.05 -4.81 -2.42
C LEU A 98 1.26 -3.90 -2.67
N LEU A 99 1.14 -2.64 -2.27
CA LEU A 99 2.27 -1.73 -2.19
C LEU A 99 2.50 -1.36 -0.72
N VAL A 100 3.71 -1.61 -0.23
CA VAL A 100 4.12 -1.25 1.12
C VAL A 100 5.03 -0.03 1.06
N ILE A 101 4.68 1.02 1.80
CA ILE A 101 5.47 2.24 1.91
C ILE A 101 5.98 2.33 3.35
N ALA A 102 7.29 2.44 3.52
CA ALA A 102 7.91 2.47 4.85
C ALA A 102 8.56 3.83 5.10
N ALA A 103 8.46 4.31 6.34
CA ALA A 103 9.36 5.35 6.81
C ALA A 103 10.76 4.77 7.03
N GLU A 104 11.76 5.64 7.16
CA GLU A 104 13.13 5.24 7.48
C GLU A 104 13.17 4.45 8.80
N GLY A 105 13.80 3.28 8.79
CA GLY A 105 13.87 2.36 9.93
C GLY A 105 12.77 1.29 9.98
N SER A 106 11.75 1.38 9.12
CA SER A 106 10.65 0.40 9.02
C SER A 106 10.82 -0.59 7.86
N GLU A 107 12.01 -0.66 7.25
CA GLU A 107 12.26 -1.46 6.04
C GLU A 107 12.08 -2.96 6.29
N ARG A 108 12.43 -3.43 7.50
CA ARG A 108 12.25 -4.82 7.90
C ARG A 108 10.77 -5.20 7.93
N ILE A 109 9.91 -4.34 8.46
CA ILE A 109 8.47 -4.57 8.53
C ILE A 109 7.90 -4.61 7.11
N ALA A 110 8.34 -3.69 6.25
CA ALA A 110 7.90 -3.68 4.86
C ALA A 110 8.32 -4.93 4.07
N ALA A 111 9.54 -5.42 4.30
CA ALA A 111 9.99 -6.68 3.72
C ALA A 111 9.16 -7.87 4.23
N ASN A 112 8.82 -7.89 5.53
CA ASN A 112 7.98 -8.92 6.14
C ASN A 112 6.59 -8.96 5.49
N MET A 113 5.93 -7.81 5.37
CA MET A 113 4.60 -7.72 4.75
C MET A 113 4.62 -8.16 3.28
N ALA A 114 5.67 -7.81 2.54
CA ALA A 114 5.83 -8.27 1.18
C ALA A 114 6.06 -9.79 1.09
N THR A 115 6.73 -10.39 2.07
CA THR A 115 6.91 -11.86 2.16
C THR A 115 5.59 -12.56 2.45
N ILE A 116 4.86 -12.15 3.49
CA ILE A 116 3.53 -12.70 3.82
C ILE A 116 2.64 -12.66 2.59
N ARG A 117 2.60 -11.51 1.90
CA ARG A 117 1.76 -11.39 0.70
C ARG A 117 2.16 -12.36 -0.41
N ARG A 118 3.44 -12.66 -0.60
CA ARG A 118 3.89 -13.61 -1.63
C ARG A 118 3.55 -15.06 -1.27
N GLU A 119 3.46 -15.39 0.00
CA GLU A 119 3.08 -16.74 0.47
C GLU A 119 1.57 -17.00 0.32
N GLN A 120 0.77 -15.93 0.28
CA GLN A 120 -0.69 -15.98 0.08
C GLN A 120 -1.14 -16.13 -1.40
N VAL A 121 -0.23 -16.22 -2.37
CA VAL A 121 -0.55 -16.26 -3.83
C VAL A 121 -0.14 -17.58 -4.46
#